data_AF-A0A2V9FKE3-F1
#
_entry.id   AF-A0A2V9FKE3-F1
#
_cell.length_a   1.000
_cell.length_b   1.000
_cell.length_c   1.000
_cell.angle_alpha   90.00
_cell.angle_beta   90.00
_cell.angle_gamma   90.00
#
_symmetry.space_group_name_H-M   'P 1'
#
loop_
_entity.id
_entity.type
_entity.pdbx_description
1 polymer ?
#
loop_
_entity_poly.entity_id
_entity_poly.type
_entity_poly.pdbx_seq_one_letter_code
_entity_poly.pdbx_strand_id
1 'polypeptide(L)'
;MSQSSLIDTPRNSAEHDARRSTRIERSVPLIVFGQNSLGEPFVERTVSTSLNLHGCRYPSRHDYGIGSWVALQVVGLELEPKPPVVRARVRSVHTTPSSRELQQVGVELENPGNVWGIVSPPQDWMKLGGTQAVVAQFAMAVAPALDPAPITLQLDELAVNADHKMAEVATFPSPSSAASKPQAPRAAEAPKPKRVLITPDELITALQGKLQRAAEKAAEAAVTRQVDEAVREALSSIDDVRNSSMREIQELFPTRVEAMRLSSKEEFTGEVASHWKEQMEKYRGQAEEMAQRLEKQAVELRRELVRSQEFVERMTRESGPQIQARLSEAVTQATSQFETATARSADRRYQLMLENTQAATQEALLKLDARSAEVQALAQNVLNSALAAFQRQTEQHVDAVFSETRERTVSALSSLDAESRARCEARRQELETEVARAAERSTDQFRKGMKAFLYSCLVAAVSAVDEHSKSTLDGLVKDNGKTLFESTSDSGTEGDGVIIPDTNDPLTH
;
A
#
# COMPACT_ATOMS: atom_id res chain seq x y z
N MET A 1 41.13 66.52 25.43
CA MET A 1 40.87 66.10 24.03
C MET A 1 41.52 64.73 23.81
N SER A 2 41.24 64.11 22.66
CA SER A 2 41.91 62.98 21.97
C SER A 2 43.22 62.39 22.52
N GLN A 3 43.59 61.11 22.31
CA GLN A 3 42.95 59.91 21.71
C GLN A 3 43.92 58.73 22.00
N SER A 4 43.41 57.48 22.06
CA SER A 4 44.12 56.20 21.77
C SER A 4 43.24 55.03 22.24
N SER A 5 42.53 54.35 21.34
CA SER A 5 43.01 53.19 20.57
C SER A 5 42.92 51.87 21.35
N LEU A 6 41.71 51.31 21.44
CA LEU A 6 41.50 49.93 21.87
C LEU A 6 42.21 48.99 20.90
N ILE A 7 43.07 48.11 21.42
CA ILE A 7 43.71 47.06 20.66
C ILE A 7 42.67 45.97 20.41
N ASP A 8 42.15 45.92 19.18
CA ASP A 8 41.22 44.87 18.77
C ASP A 8 41.96 43.53 18.70
N THR A 9 41.62 42.62 19.62
CA THR A 9 42.17 41.27 19.65
C THR A 9 41.25 40.37 18.85
N PRO A 10 41.74 39.71 17.77
CA PRO A 10 40.87 39.01 16.83
C PRO A 10 40.19 37.81 17.48
N ARG A 11 38.99 38.02 18.00
CA ARG A 11 38.07 36.94 18.35
C ARG A 11 37.66 36.23 17.06
N ASN A 12 38.21 35.03 16.85
CA ASN A 12 37.73 34.07 15.85
C ASN A 12 36.34 33.50 16.23
N SER A 13 35.36 34.40 16.34
CA SER A 13 33.92 34.14 16.44
C SER A 13 33.16 34.85 15.30
N ALA A 14 33.88 35.20 14.22
CA ALA A 14 33.38 35.91 13.06
C ALA A 14 33.12 35.01 11.84
N GLU A 15 33.12 33.68 11.98
CA GLU A 15 32.31 32.81 11.11
C GLU A 15 30.82 32.88 11.48
N HIS A 16 30.30 34.11 11.57
CA HIS A 16 28.88 34.35 11.77
C HIS A 16 28.12 34.05 10.47
N ASP A 17 27.55 32.85 10.45
CA ASP A 17 26.40 32.45 9.62
C ASP A 17 26.51 32.65 8.10
N ALA A 18 27.53 32.05 7.48
CA ALA A 18 27.56 31.85 6.03
C ALA A 18 26.49 30.83 5.51
N ARG A 19 25.49 30.45 6.31
CA ARG A 19 24.58 29.34 6.02
C ARG A 19 23.18 29.83 5.67
N ARG A 20 22.84 29.74 4.37
CA ARG A 20 21.57 30.21 3.80
C ARG A 20 20.29 29.53 4.37
N SER A 21 20.43 28.44 5.11
CA SER A 21 19.33 27.84 5.89
C SER A 21 19.82 26.91 7.01
N THR A 22 19.02 26.86 8.08
CA THR A 22 19.13 25.95 9.23
C THR A 22 19.27 24.50 8.77
N ARG A 23 20.24 23.78 9.35
CA ARG A 23 20.49 22.36 9.08
C ARG A 23 19.95 21.50 10.22
N ILE A 24 19.23 20.44 9.88
CA ILE A 24 18.69 19.45 10.81
C ILE A 24 19.47 18.15 10.66
N GLU A 25 19.84 17.53 11.78
CA GLU A 25 20.39 16.18 11.81
C GLU A 25 19.22 15.18 11.81
N ARG A 26 18.91 14.64 10.63
CA ARG A 26 17.79 13.71 10.41
C ARG A 26 18.15 12.63 9.39
N SER A 27 17.76 11.41 9.74
CA SER A 27 17.86 10.20 8.94
C SER A 27 16.66 10.08 7.99
N VAL A 28 16.83 10.50 6.73
CA VAL A 28 15.86 10.31 5.65
C VAL A 28 16.42 9.25 4.68
N PRO A 29 15.68 8.17 4.35
CA PRO A 29 16.14 7.19 3.37
C PRO A 29 16.19 7.76 1.96
N LEU A 30 17.31 7.54 1.26
CA LEU A 30 17.57 8.03 -0.09
C LEU A 30 18.00 6.88 -1.01
N ILE A 31 17.61 6.98 -2.29
CA ILE A 31 18.30 6.32 -3.40
C ILE A 31 19.08 7.39 -4.15
N VAL A 32 20.38 7.17 -4.32
CA VAL A 32 21.29 8.03 -5.07
C VAL A 32 21.60 7.36 -6.40
N PHE A 33 21.36 8.08 -7.49
CA PHE A 33 21.74 7.71 -8.84
C PHE A 33 22.90 8.64 -9.26
N GLY A 34 24.02 8.09 -9.71
CA GLY A 34 25.19 8.89 -10.06
C GLY A 34 26.14 8.16 -11.01
N GLN A 35 27.24 8.82 -11.33
CA GLN A 35 28.39 8.23 -12.01
C GLN A 35 29.61 8.35 -11.10
N ASN A 36 30.44 7.30 -11.05
CA ASN A 36 31.69 7.32 -10.30
C ASN A 36 32.77 8.14 -11.05
N SER A 37 33.96 8.24 -10.45
CA SER A 37 35.15 8.88 -11.05
C SER A 37 35.60 8.26 -12.39
N LEU A 38 35.17 7.04 -12.72
CA LEU A 38 35.44 6.34 -13.98
C LEU A 38 34.30 6.50 -15.02
N GLY A 39 33.21 7.20 -14.67
CA GLY A 39 32.04 7.41 -15.52
C GLY A 39 30.97 6.30 -15.46
N GLU A 40 31.21 5.23 -14.68
CA GLU A 40 30.29 4.11 -14.55
C GLU A 40 29.04 4.52 -13.75
N PRO A 41 27.81 4.23 -14.24
CA PRO A 41 26.58 4.56 -13.53
C PRO A 41 26.36 3.61 -12.34
N PHE A 42 26.01 4.16 -11.19
CA PHE A 42 25.68 3.39 -9.98
C PHE A 42 24.36 3.82 -9.35
N VAL A 43 23.80 2.93 -8.53
CA VAL A 43 22.60 3.17 -7.72
C VAL A 43 22.87 2.72 -6.29
N GLU A 44 22.83 3.66 -5.34
CA GLU A 44 23.12 3.39 -3.92
C GLU A 44 21.92 3.71 -3.03
N ARG A 45 21.59 2.81 -2.10
CA ARG A 45 20.54 3.02 -1.09
C ARG A 45 21.22 3.45 0.21
N THR A 46 20.98 4.69 0.64
CA THR A 46 21.67 5.31 1.79
C THR A 46 20.69 6.12 2.64
N VAL A 47 21.19 6.81 3.66
CA VAL A 47 20.39 7.60 4.62
C VAL A 47 21.11 8.91 4.89
N SER A 48 20.40 10.04 4.86
CA SER A 48 21.01 11.34 5.17
C SER A 48 21.54 11.40 6.61
N THR A 49 22.71 12.00 6.82
CA THR A 49 23.21 12.36 8.16
C THR A 49 22.75 13.74 8.58
N SER A 50 22.60 14.67 7.63
CA SER A 50 22.03 16.00 7.88
C SER A 50 21.46 16.62 6.61
N LEU A 51 20.48 17.52 6.75
CA LEU A 51 19.74 18.13 5.63
C LEU A 51 19.32 19.58 5.91
N ASN A 52 19.17 20.38 4.86
CA ASN A 52 18.60 21.73 4.88
C ASN A 52 17.81 22.02 3.59
N LEU A 53 17.26 23.24 3.45
CA LEU A 53 16.49 23.63 2.26
C LEU A 53 17.27 23.44 0.93
N HIS A 54 18.59 23.61 0.98
CA HIS A 54 19.46 23.57 -0.21
C HIS A 54 20.09 22.22 -0.48
N GLY A 55 19.98 21.20 0.38
CA GLY A 55 20.76 19.98 0.19
C GLY A 55 20.88 19.08 1.41
N CYS A 56 21.71 18.06 1.31
CA CYS A 56 21.96 17.10 2.37
C CYS A 56 23.41 16.61 2.38
N ARG A 57 23.74 15.85 3.43
CA ARG A 57 24.93 15.02 3.53
C ARG A 57 24.50 13.58 3.74
N TYR A 58 25.19 12.63 3.11
CA TYR A 58 24.96 11.19 3.27
C TYR A 58 26.29 10.42 3.23
N PRO A 59 26.37 9.22 3.84
CA PRO A 59 27.49 8.30 3.69
C PRO A 59 27.40 7.56 2.36
N SER A 60 28.53 7.30 1.71
CA SER A 60 28.60 6.54 0.46
C SER A 60 29.86 5.68 0.35
N ARG A 61 29.78 4.62 -0.47
CA ARG A 61 30.90 3.77 -0.88
C ARG A 61 31.55 4.17 -2.21
N HIS A 62 30.91 5.06 -2.98
CA HIS A 62 31.35 5.42 -4.32
C HIS A 62 32.23 6.68 -4.31
N ASP A 63 33.15 6.80 -5.27
CA ASP A 63 33.97 7.99 -5.45
C ASP A 63 33.24 9.01 -6.34
N TYR A 64 33.08 10.24 -5.86
CA TYR A 64 32.38 11.33 -6.55
C TYR A 64 33.35 12.42 -6.99
N GLY A 65 33.23 12.87 -8.24
CA GLY A 65 33.79 14.16 -8.65
C GLY A 65 33.10 15.32 -7.92
N ILE A 66 33.87 16.22 -7.30
CA ILE A 66 33.32 17.48 -6.80
C ILE A 66 32.85 18.30 -8.00
N GLY A 67 31.59 18.74 -7.97
CA GLY A 67 30.93 19.41 -9.08
C GLY A 67 30.16 18.47 -10.03
N SER A 68 30.22 17.15 -9.86
CA SER A 68 29.38 16.19 -10.60
C SER A 68 27.91 16.28 -10.23
N TRP A 69 27.04 15.87 -11.15
CA TRP A 69 25.59 15.77 -10.94
C TRP A 69 25.19 14.38 -10.44
N VAL A 70 24.22 14.35 -9.54
CA VAL A 70 23.56 13.15 -9.02
C VAL A 70 22.05 13.36 -9.00
N ALA A 71 21.29 12.27 -9.04
CA ALA A 71 19.85 12.26 -8.83
C ALA A 71 19.53 11.64 -7.47
N LEU A 72 18.68 12.29 -6.69
CA LEU A 72 18.26 11.85 -5.35
C LEU A 72 16.77 11.50 -5.39
N GLN A 73 16.40 10.31 -4.93
CA GLN A 73 15.00 9.95 -4.66
C GLN A 73 14.83 9.68 -3.17
N VAL A 74 13.89 10.39 -2.54
CA VAL A 74 13.48 10.12 -1.15
C VAL A 74 12.60 8.87 -1.13
N VAL A 75 12.77 8.01 -0.11
CA VAL A 75 12.02 6.75 0.03
C VAL A 75 11.41 6.65 1.43
N GLY A 76 10.19 6.10 1.51
CA GLY A 76 9.46 5.94 2.79
C GLY A 76 8.56 7.13 3.14
N LEU A 77 8.31 8.05 2.20
CA LEU A 77 7.16 8.94 2.26
C LEU A 77 5.97 8.19 1.64
N GLU A 78 4.94 7.91 2.43
CA GLU A 78 3.71 7.23 2.01
C GLU A 78 2.76 8.19 1.26
N LEU A 79 3.29 8.84 0.22
CA LEU A 79 2.52 9.61 -0.75
C LEU A 79 2.63 8.94 -2.11
N GLU A 80 1.52 8.41 -2.61
CA GLU A 80 1.31 8.34 -4.05
C GLU A 80 0.89 9.74 -4.53
N PRO A 81 1.42 10.24 -5.67
CA PRO A 81 2.33 9.56 -6.59
C PRO A 81 3.78 9.49 -6.08
N LYS A 82 4.43 8.34 -6.35
CA LYS A 82 5.87 8.06 -6.17
C LYS A 82 6.78 9.31 -6.12
N PRO A 83 7.54 9.54 -5.03
CA PRO A 83 8.26 10.79 -4.80
C PRO A 83 9.27 11.14 -5.91
N PRO A 84 9.35 12.43 -6.31
CA PRO A 84 10.12 12.86 -7.48
C PRO A 84 11.62 12.66 -7.31
N VAL A 85 12.29 12.41 -8.43
CA VAL A 85 13.75 12.35 -8.51
C VAL A 85 14.29 13.78 -8.64
N VAL A 86 15.04 14.23 -7.65
CA VAL A 86 15.56 15.60 -7.55
C VAL A 86 17.03 15.62 -7.97
N ARG A 87 17.39 16.52 -8.90
CA ARG A 87 18.77 16.72 -9.32
C ARG A 87 19.55 17.54 -8.27
N ALA A 88 20.77 17.10 -7.99
CA ALA A 88 21.67 17.72 -7.03
C ALA A 88 23.12 17.66 -7.53
N ARG A 89 23.96 18.56 -7.03
CA ARG A 89 25.38 18.70 -7.40
C ARG A 89 26.27 18.41 -6.20
N VAL A 90 27.29 17.59 -6.39
CA VAL A 90 28.28 17.29 -5.35
C VAL A 90 29.09 18.55 -5.04
N ARG A 91 29.09 18.99 -3.78
CA ARG A 91 29.82 20.19 -3.31
C ARG A 91 31.00 19.88 -2.42
N SER A 92 30.98 18.75 -1.72
CA SER A 92 32.07 18.32 -0.85
C SER A 92 32.09 16.81 -0.71
N VAL A 93 33.27 16.21 -0.68
CA VAL A 93 33.47 14.80 -0.34
C VAL A 93 34.50 14.79 0.78
N HIS A 94 34.16 14.18 1.91
CA HIS A 94 35.09 14.03 3.04
C HIS A 94 35.42 12.55 3.17
N THR A 95 36.65 12.19 2.80
CA THR A 95 37.20 10.85 2.96
C THR A 95 37.65 10.65 4.42
N THR A 96 37.15 9.60 5.06
CA THR A 96 37.63 9.17 6.38
C THR A 96 38.92 8.36 6.23
N PRO A 97 39.94 8.57 7.08
CA PRO A 97 41.24 7.88 6.95
C PRO A 97 41.17 6.38 7.31
N SER A 98 40.08 5.95 7.96
CA SER A 98 39.78 4.56 8.31
C SER A 98 39.07 3.86 7.14
N SER A 99 39.73 2.82 6.58
CA SER A 99 39.25 1.97 5.47
C SER A 99 37.95 1.16 5.77
N ARG A 100 37.29 1.42 6.90
CA ARG A 100 35.99 0.82 7.28
C ARG A 100 34.83 1.84 7.32
N GLU A 101 35.13 3.13 7.24
CA GLU A 101 34.12 4.19 7.30
C GLU A 101 33.73 4.69 5.90
N LEU A 102 32.51 5.22 5.79
CA LEU A 102 31.92 5.64 4.52
C LEU A 102 32.16 7.13 4.29
N GLN A 103 32.53 7.49 3.05
CA GLN A 103 32.82 8.87 2.67
C GLN A 103 31.59 9.75 2.89
N GLN A 104 31.76 10.92 3.51
CA GLN A 104 30.66 11.85 3.76
C GLN A 104 30.52 12.82 2.59
N VAL A 105 29.56 12.52 1.71
CA VAL A 105 29.24 13.29 0.51
C VAL A 105 28.21 14.36 0.87
N GLY A 106 28.53 15.62 0.58
CA GLY A 106 27.63 16.76 0.72
C GLY A 106 27.18 17.28 -0.65
N VAL A 107 25.88 17.35 -0.87
CA VAL A 107 25.24 17.72 -2.14
C VAL A 107 24.33 18.95 -1.97
N GLU A 108 24.22 19.75 -3.02
CA GLU A 108 23.32 20.90 -3.12
C GLU A 108 22.28 20.65 -4.22
N LEU A 109 20.99 20.83 -3.92
CA LEU A 109 19.88 20.67 -4.86
C LEU A 109 19.94 21.74 -5.97
N GLU A 110 19.58 21.37 -7.20
CA GLU A 110 19.43 22.31 -8.31
C GLU A 110 18.31 23.31 -8.04
N ASN A 111 17.20 22.81 -7.46
CA ASN A 111 16.06 23.60 -6.99
C ASN A 111 15.90 23.41 -5.47
N PRO A 112 16.26 24.39 -4.62
CA PRO A 112 16.07 24.33 -3.17
C PRO A 112 14.59 24.16 -2.78
N GLY A 113 14.31 23.30 -1.81
CA GLY A 113 12.94 22.99 -1.40
C GLY A 113 12.86 21.91 -0.31
N ASN A 114 11.69 21.79 0.33
CA ASN A 114 11.43 20.76 1.34
C ASN A 114 11.11 19.39 0.71
N VAL A 115 12.01 18.90 -0.15
CA VAL A 115 11.88 17.60 -0.83
C VAL A 115 11.98 16.42 0.14
N TRP A 116 12.45 16.67 1.36
CA TRP A 116 12.68 15.70 2.43
C TRP A 116 11.42 15.29 3.21
N GLY A 117 10.27 15.91 2.95
CA GLY A 117 9.01 15.61 3.65
C GLY A 117 8.95 16.07 5.12
N ILE A 118 9.71 17.09 5.52
CA ILE A 118 9.70 17.59 6.90
C ILE A 118 8.39 18.36 7.15
N VAL A 119 7.47 17.77 7.92
CA VAL A 119 6.12 18.31 8.20
C VAL A 119 6.17 19.66 8.95
N SER A 120 7.19 19.88 9.79
CA SER A 120 7.41 21.15 10.50
C SER A 120 8.84 21.64 10.25
N PRO A 121 9.08 22.40 9.16
CA PRO A 121 10.41 22.88 8.79
C PRO A 121 10.79 24.16 9.57
N PRO A 122 12.09 24.44 9.76
CA PRO A 122 12.60 25.70 10.30
C PRO A 122 12.04 26.95 9.60
N GLN A 123 11.86 28.03 10.36
CA GLN A 123 11.19 29.26 9.89
C GLN A 123 11.89 29.90 8.68
N ASP A 124 13.21 29.75 8.56
CA ASP A 124 14.01 30.22 7.43
C ASP A 124 13.77 29.43 6.13
N TRP A 125 13.40 28.15 6.20
CA TRP A 125 13.02 27.36 5.02
C TRP A 125 11.74 27.90 4.37
N MET A 126 10.78 28.34 5.20
CA MET A 126 9.52 28.93 4.73
C MET A 126 9.73 30.32 4.11
N LYS A 127 10.73 31.09 4.56
CA LYS A 127 11.01 32.44 4.06
C LYS A 127 11.66 32.48 2.67
N LEU A 128 12.41 31.45 2.29
CA LEU A 128 12.93 31.30 0.92
C LEU A 128 11.98 30.53 -0.02
N GLY A 129 10.96 29.86 0.51
CA GLY A 129 9.96 29.09 -0.24
C GLY A 129 8.94 29.95 -0.99
N GLY A 130 9.40 30.87 -1.84
CA GLY A 130 8.60 31.86 -2.58
C GLY A 130 7.63 31.31 -3.65
N THR A 131 7.25 30.04 -3.58
CA THR A 131 6.26 29.40 -4.45
C THR A 131 5.56 28.25 -3.69
N GLN A 132 4.46 28.55 -3.01
CA GLN A 132 3.60 27.56 -2.33
C GLN A 132 2.74 26.76 -3.34
N ALA A 133 3.32 26.37 -4.48
CA ALA A 133 2.59 25.98 -5.69
C ALA A 133 2.41 24.46 -5.88
N VAL A 134 3.27 23.62 -5.29
CA VAL A 134 3.30 22.17 -5.59
C VAL A 134 2.39 21.34 -4.66
N VAL A 135 2.04 21.84 -3.47
CA VAL A 135 1.14 21.13 -2.53
C VAL A 135 -0.31 21.63 -2.65
N ALA A 136 -0.52 22.87 -3.08
CA ALA A 136 -1.85 23.49 -3.13
C ALA A 136 -2.67 23.17 -4.41
N GLN A 137 -2.03 22.71 -5.49
CA GLN A 137 -2.70 22.51 -6.80
C GLN A 137 -3.40 21.15 -6.98
N PHE A 138 -3.24 20.21 -6.06
CA PHE A 138 -3.83 18.85 -6.19
C PHE A 138 -5.18 18.66 -5.47
N ALA A 139 -5.80 19.73 -4.97
CA ALA A 139 -7.00 19.67 -4.13
C ALA A 139 -8.31 20.14 -4.80
N MET A 140 -8.28 20.74 -5.99
CA MET A 140 -9.48 21.25 -6.68
C MET A 140 -9.41 21.14 -8.21
N ALA A 141 -9.95 20.06 -8.76
CA ALA A 141 -10.50 20.00 -10.13
C ALA A 141 -11.43 18.78 -10.27
N VAL A 142 -12.75 18.98 -10.39
CA VAL A 142 -13.73 17.92 -10.64
C VAL A 142 -14.64 18.30 -11.80
N ALA A 143 -14.44 17.64 -12.95
CA ALA A 143 -15.36 17.53 -14.10
C ALA A 143 -15.73 18.85 -14.84
N PRO A 144 -16.36 18.79 -16.03
CA PRO A 144 -16.72 17.63 -16.85
C PRO A 144 -15.98 17.55 -18.21
N ALA A 145 -16.38 16.58 -19.05
CA ALA A 145 -15.70 16.19 -20.29
C ALA A 145 -16.12 16.97 -21.55
N LEU A 146 -15.27 16.92 -22.59
CA LEU A 146 -15.59 17.17 -24.00
C LEU A 146 -14.63 16.35 -24.88
N ASP A 147 -15.15 15.87 -26.01
CA ASP A 147 -14.54 14.90 -26.95
C ASP A 147 -15.10 15.23 -28.36
N PRO A 148 -14.54 14.76 -29.52
CA PRO A 148 -13.28 14.03 -29.71
C PRO A 148 -12.44 14.48 -30.96
N ALA A 149 -11.35 13.73 -31.23
CA ALA A 149 -10.84 13.40 -32.58
C ALA A 149 -10.03 14.48 -33.38
N PRO A 150 -9.48 14.17 -34.58
CA PRO A 150 -8.32 13.26 -34.71
C PRO A 150 -7.24 13.71 -35.73
N ILE A 151 -6.01 13.19 -35.60
CA ILE A 151 -5.11 12.91 -36.73
C ILE A 151 -4.47 11.53 -36.51
N THR A 152 -4.35 10.75 -37.59
CA THR A 152 -3.86 9.36 -37.63
C THR A 152 -2.80 9.23 -38.74
N LEU A 153 -2.21 8.03 -38.86
CA LEU A 153 -1.25 7.56 -39.88
C LEU A 153 0.22 7.86 -39.51
N GLN A 154 1.02 6.86 -39.10
CA GLN A 154 1.55 5.68 -39.85
C GLN A 154 2.83 6.05 -40.64
N LEU A 155 3.80 5.16 -40.86
CA LEU A 155 4.15 3.84 -40.27
C LEU A 155 5.55 3.51 -40.80
N ASP A 156 6.37 2.77 -40.06
CA ASP A 156 7.09 1.66 -40.72
C ASP A 156 7.33 0.51 -39.73
N GLU A 157 7.39 -0.71 -40.25
CA GLU A 157 7.18 -1.94 -39.48
C GLU A 157 8.14 -3.05 -39.93
N LEU A 158 8.91 -3.60 -38.99
CA LEU A 158 9.60 -4.88 -39.17
C LEU A 158 9.39 -5.75 -37.92
N ALA A 159 8.31 -6.53 -37.96
CA ALA A 159 8.03 -7.63 -37.04
C ALA A 159 8.66 -8.95 -37.53
N VAL A 160 8.35 -10.06 -36.85
CA VAL A 160 8.69 -11.47 -37.21
C VAL A 160 10.19 -11.79 -37.02
N ASN A 161 10.62 -12.61 -36.06
CA ASN A 161 9.99 -13.80 -35.44
C ASN A 161 10.44 -14.02 -33.98
N ALA A 162 9.76 -14.91 -33.27
CA ALA A 162 10.19 -15.43 -31.97
C ALA A 162 10.76 -16.86 -32.09
N ASP A 163 11.71 -17.25 -31.23
CA ASP A 163 11.60 -18.53 -30.53
C ASP A 163 12.55 -18.73 -29.33
N HIS A 164 11.98 -19.30 -28.28
CA HIS A 164 12.54 -20.08 -27.16
C HIS A 164 14.07 -20.18 -26.92
N LYS A 165 14.51 -19.69 -25.75
CA LYS A 165 14.83 -20.59 -24.61
C LYS A 165 14.98 -19.87 -23.26
N MET A 166 14.51 -20.53 -22.20
CA MET A 166 14.87 -20.23 -20.80
C MET A 166 15.85 -21.29 -20.27
N ALA A 167 16.65 -20.92 -19.29
CA ALA A 167 17.25 -21.79 -18.27
C ALA A 167 17.19 -21.01 -16.95
N GLU A 168 16.35 -21.38 -15.99
CA GLU A 168 16.45 -22.54 -15.08
C GLU A 168 17.21 -22.18 -13.79
N VAL A 169 16.44 -21.99 -12.71
CA VAL A 169 16.90 -22.08 -11.32
C VAL A 169 15.91 -22.98 -10.60
N ALA A 170 16.39 -24.07 -10.01
CA ALA A 170 15.53 -25.14 -9.51
C ALA A 170 14.83 -24.81 -8.18
N THR A 171 13.62 -25.34 -8.03
CA THR A 171 12.79 -25.31 -6.81
C THR A 171 13.09 -26.53 -5.90
N PHE A 172 12.36 -26.65 -4.78
CA PHE A 172 12.31 -27.77 -3.79
C PHE A 172 13.41 -27.78 -2.70
N PRO A 173 13.11 -28.31 -1.49
CA PRO A 173 11.84 -28.19 -0.76
C PRO A 173 11.98 -27.94 0.76
N SER A 174 10.87 -27.56 1.41
CA SER A 174 10.72 -27.62 2.87
C SER A 174 10.20 -28.98 3.34
N PRO A 175 10.74 -29.57 4.43
CA PRO A 175 10.08 -30.63 5.19
C PRO A 175 9.40 -30.10 6.47
N SER A 176 8.41 -30.83 6.98
CA SER A 176 7.68 -30.50 8.23
C SER A 176 8.06 -31.44 9.39
N SER A 177 7.53 -31.17 10.59
CA SER A 177 7.92 -31.76 11.87
C SER A 177 7.25 -33.10 12.21
N ALA A 178 8.01 -34.04 12.79
CA ALA A 178 7.54 -34.90 13.89
C ALA A 178 8.69 -35.57 14.69
N ALA A 179 8.64 -35.39 16.02
CA ALA A 179 9.24 -36.17 17.11
C ALA A 179 10.35 -37.23 16.87
N SER A 180 11.53 -37.01 17.49
CA SER A 180 12.13 -37.95 18.47
C SER A 180 13.24 -37.30 19.31
N LYS A 181 13.42 -37.81 20.54
CA LYS A 181 14.43 -37.42 21.56
C LYS A 181 15.13 -38.73 21.96
N PRO A 182 16.48 -38.81 22.15
CA PRO A 182 17.11 -38.03 23.23
C PRO A 182 18.59 -37.60 23.11
N GLN A 183 18.98 -36.88 24.16
CA GLN A 183 20.35 -36.74 24.71
C GLN A 183 21.25 -35.69 24.08
N ALA A 184 22.11 -35.09 24.92
CA ALA A 184 22.89 -33.89 24.63
C ALA A 184 24.34 -34.03 25.13
N PRO A 185 25.26 -33.28 24.51
CA PRO A 185 26.38 -32.67 25.24
C PRO A 185 26.17 -31.15 25.42
N ARG A 186 26.72 -30.59 26.51
CA ARG A 186 26.85 -29.14 26.72
C ARG A 186 28.12 -28.61 26.05
N ALA A 187 28.06 -27.42 25.43
CA ALA A 187 29.19 -26.48 25.37
C ALA A 187 28.71 -25.04 25.06
N ALA A 188 29.39 -24.06 25.66
CA ALA A 188 29.45 -22.63 25.30
C ALA A 188 28.15 -21.88 24.91
N GLU A 189 27.57 -21.14 25.87
CA GLU A 189 26.73 -19.97 25.54
C GLU A 189 27.59 -18.82 25.02
N ALA A 190 27.19 -18.20 23.90
CA ALA A 190 27.65 -16.87 23.52
C ALA A 190 26.65 -15.82 24.06
N PRO A 191 27.09 -14.70 24.68
CA PRO A 191 26.20 -13.79 25.38
C PRO A 191 25.31 -13.00 24.42
N LYS A 192 23.99 -13.08 24.63
CA LYS A 192 23.00 -12.21 23.97
C LYS A 192 23.28 -10.75 24.37
N PRO A 193 23.25 -9.78 23.44
CA PRO A 193 23.45 -8.37 23.78
C PRO A 193 22.31 -7.89 24.69
N LYS A 194 22.64 -7.60 25.96
CA LYS A 194 21.71 -6.95 26.87
C LYS A 194 21.37 -5.58 26.29
N ARG A 195 20.09 -5.35 25.97
CA ARG A 195 19.58 -3.98 25.75
C ARG A 195 19.75 -3.25 27.08
N VAL A 196 20.68 -2.30 27.12
CA VAL A 196 20.86 -1.43 28.28
C VAL A 196 19.63 -0.54 28.39
N LEU A 197 18.79 -0.84 29.38
CA LEU A 197 17.77 0.07 29.86
C LEU A 197 18.49 1.20 30.60
N ILE A 198 18.99 2.18 29.84
CA ILE A 198 19.52 3.42 30.40
C ILE A 198 18.35 4.07 31.13
N THR A 199 18.37 4.04 32.46
CA THR A 199 17.32 4.71 33.25
C THR A 199 17.51 6.23 33.16
N PRO A 200 16.44 7.02 33.36
CA PRO A 200 16.60 8.47 33.49
C PRO A 200 17.64 8.84 34.54
N ASP A 201 17.70 8.10 35.66
CA ASP A 201 18.65 8.31 36.75
C ASP A 201 20.11 8.04 36.38
N GLU A 202 20.38 7.00 35.58
CA GLU A 202 21.72 6.75 35.01
C GLU A 202 22.14 7.89 34.09
N LEU A 203 21.21 8.43 33.29
CA LEU A 203 21.52 9.55 32.40
C LEU A 203 21.74 10.86 33.18
N ILE A 204 20.93 11.14 34.19
CA ILE A 204 21.03 12.31 35.06
C ILE A 204 22.35 12.28 35.85
N THR A 205 22.68 11.16 36.50
CA THR A 205 23.95 11.02 37.25
C THR A 205 25.17 11.08 36.32
N ALA A 206 25.10 10.48 35.12
CA ALA A 206 26.15 10.60 34.12
C ALA A 206 26.33 12.03 33.57
N LEU A 207 25.23 12.81 33.45
CA LEU A 207 25.28 14.21 33.02
C LEU A 207 25.83 15.11 34.14
N GLN A 208 25.31 14.97 35.36
CA GLN A 208 25.76 15.72 36.55
C GLN A 208 27.25 15.48 36.82
N GLY A 209 27.70 14.22 36.78
CA GLY A 209 29.12 13.88 36.91
C GLY A 209 30.02 14.35 35.75
N LYS A 210 29.47 14.66 34.57
CA LYS A 210 30.21 15.32 33.48
C LYS A 210 30.29 16.84 33.69
N LEU A 211 29.19 17.46 34.10
CA LEU A 211 29.11 18.89 34.38
C LEU A 211 30.01 19.29 35.55
N GLN A 212 30.01 18.52 36.65
CA GLN A 212 30.84 18.80 37.81
C GLN A 212 32.34 18.75 37.47
N ARG A 213 32.82 17.69 36.79
CA ARG A 213 34.23 17.60 36.34
C ARG A 213 34.62 18.72 35.37
N ALA A 214 33.69 19.20 34.55
CA ALA A 214 33.94 20.33 33.67
C ALA A 214 34.06 21.66 34.43
N ALA A 215 33.25 21.85 35.48
CA ALA A 215 33.32 23.02 36.36
C ALA A 215 34.59 23.01 37.23
N GLU A 216 34.94 21.87 37.84
CA GLU A 216 36.17 21.68 38.62
C GLU A 216 37.40 22.00 37.76
N LYS A 217 37.52 21.39 36.57
CA LYS A 217 38.62 21.63 35.63
C LYS A 217 38.70 23.07 35.13
N ALA A 218 37.56 23.76 35.00
CA ALA A 218 37.53 25.18 34.63
C ALA A 218 38.00 26.09 35.78
N ALA A 219 37.65 25.76 37.03
CA ALA A 219 38.13 26.47 38.22
C ALA A 219 39.65 26.27 38.42
N GLU A 220 40.14 25.03 38.32
CA GLU A 220 41.58 24.72 38.38
C GLU A 220 42.37 25.49 37.30
N ALA A 221 41.87 25.54 36.06
CA ALA A 221 42.49 26.26 34.95
C ALA A 221 42.46 27.80 35.10
N ALA A 222 41.53 28.34 35.90
CA ALA A 222 41.49 29.76 36.23
C ALA A 222 42.46 30.10 37.37
N VAL A 223 42.48 29.29 38.44
CA VAL A 223 43.36 29.48 39.60
C VAL A 223 44.84 29.33 39.21
N THR A 224 45.19 28.29 38.44
CA THR A 224 46.56 28.09 37.95
C THR A 224 47.04 29.28 37.13
N ARG A 225 46.24 29.77 36.17
CA ARG A 225 46.55 30.99 35.41
C ARG A 225 46.79 32.22 36.29
N GLN A 226 46.00 32.42 37.34
CA GLN A 226 46.14 33.60 38.19
C GLN A 226 47.40 33.53 39.07
N VAL A 227 47.80 32.32 39.49
CA VAL A 227 49.07 32.06 40.18
C VAL A 227 50.27 32.21 39.21
N ASP A 228 50.19 31.65 38.01
CA ASP A 228 51.23 31.73 36.98
C ASP A 228 51.50 33.17 36.50
N GLU A 229 50.52 34.08 36.62
CA GLU A 229 50.68 35.50 36.33
C GLU A 229 51.39 36.22 37.48
N ALA A 230 50.88 36.08 38.72
CA ALA A 230 51.45 36.71 39.90
C ALA A 230 52.89 36.27 40.20
N VAL A 231 53.22 34.99 39.98
CA VAL A 231 54.58 34.46 40.10
C VAL A 231 55.51 35.09 39.05
N ARG A 232 55.03 35.32 37.82
CA ARG A 232 55.83 35.92 36.74
C ARG A 232 56.10 37.40 36.98
N GLU A 233 55.10 38.14 37.44
CA GLU A 233 55.21 39.55 37.80
C GLU A 233 56.19 39.76 38.98
N ALA A 234 56.11 38.91 40.01
CA ALA A 234 57.06 38.90 41.12
C ALA A 234 58.50 38.58 40.67
N LEU A 235 58.69 37.61 39.76
CA LEU A 235 60.01 37.28 39.21
C LEU A 235 60.60 38.44 38.38
N SER A 236 59.81 39.10 37.52
CA SER A 236 60.30 40.27 36.77
C SER A 236 60.74 41.41 37.69
N SER A 237 59.98 41.68 38.76
CA SER A 237 60.33 42.71 39.75
C SER A 237 61.67 42.41 40.45
N ILE A 238 61.95 41.14 40.75
CA ILE A 238 63.22 40.71 41.35
C ILE A 238 64.39 40.88 40.37
N ASP A 239 64.24 40.46 39.10
CA ASP A 239 65.32 40.65 38.11
C ASP A 239 65.53 42.13 37.73
N ASP A 240 64.50 42.98 37.74
CA ASP A 240 64.66 44.45 37.54
C ASP A 240 65.44 45.11 38.69
N VAL A 241 65.16 44.74 39.95
CA VAL A 241 65.92 45.20 41.12
C VAL A 241 67.37 44.69 41.07
N ARG A 242 67.58 43.44 40.65
CA ARG A 242 68.91 42.86 40.45
C ARG A 242 69.69 43.56 39.33
N ASN A 243 69.03 43.88 38.22
CA ASN A 243 69.65 44.51 37.05
C ASN A 243 69.98 45.99 37.30
N SER A 244 69.16 46.71 38.09
CA SER A 244 69.50 48.07 38.54
C SER A 244 70.68 48.06 39.52
N SER A 245 70.68 47.15 40.51
CA SER A 245 71.79 46.97 41.45
C SER A 245 73.13 46.60 40.76
N MET A 246 73.12 45.67 39.80
CA MET A 246 74.33 45.36 39.02
C MET A 246 74.82 46.54 38.20
N ARG A 247 73.91 47.35 37.62
CA ARG A 247 74.29 48.55 36.85
C ARG A 247 74.94 49.60 37.74
N GLU A 248 74.37 49.87 38.91
CA GLU A 248 74.93 50.80 39.91
C GLU A 248 76.34 50.36 40.37
N ILE A 249 76.53 49.06 40.63
CA ILE A 249 77.85 48.48 40.95
C ILE A 249 78.83 48.65 39.77
N GLN A 250 78.37 48.42 38.54
CA GLN A 250 79.19 48.44 37.33
C GLN A 250 79.60 49.86 36.89
N GLU A 251 78.78 50.88 37.15
CA GLU A 251 79.10 52.30 36.93
C GLU A 251 80.07 52.85 38.01
N LEU A 252 79.94 52.40 39.26
CA LEU A 252 80.81 52.82 40.36
C LEU A 252 82.19 52.16 40.36
N PHE A 253 82.35 50.98 39.73
CA PHE A 253 83.60 50.22 39.71
C PHE A 253 84.77 50.92 38.97
N PRO A 254 84.66 51.32 37.68
CA PRO A 254 85.80 51.85 36.92
C PRO A 254 86.32 53.17 37.52
N THR A 255 85.41 54.09 37.83
CA THR A 255 85.65 55.38 38.51
C THR A 255 86.52 55.23 39.77
N ARG A 256 86.37 54.11 40.48
CA ARG A 256 87.02 53.80 41.75
C ARG A 256 88.36 53.07 41.59
N VAL A 257 88.49 52.25 40.54
CA VAL A 257 89.77 51.64 40.14
C VAL A 257 90.73 52.68 39.59
N GLU A 258 90.25 53.67 38.83
CA GLU A 258 91.09 54.77 38.34
C GLU A 258 91.57 55.71 39.46
N ALA A 259 90.70 56.06 40.40
CA ALA A 259 91.09 56.82 41.60
C ALA A 259 92.19 56.11 42.42
N MET A 260 92.07 54.79 42.59
CA MET A 260 93.09 53.97 43.27
C MET A 260 94.41 53.92 42.49
N ARG A 261 94.35 53.88 41.14
CA ARG A 261 95.53 53.86 40.27
C ARG A 261 96.33 55.18 40.30
N LEU A 262 95.65 56.31 40.47
CA LEU A 262 96.28 57.63 40.59
C LEU A 262 96.88 57.92 41.97
N SER A 263 96.40 57.24 43.02
CA SER A 263 96.89 57.39 44.40
C SER A 263 98.22 56.65 44.68
N SER A 264 98.69 55.81 43.75
CA SER A 264 99.82 54.89 44.01
C SER A 264 101.20 55.50 43.73
N LYS A 265 101.57 56.56 44.47
CA LYS A 265 102.99 56.87 44.69
C LYS A 265 103.28 57.72 45.93
N GLU A 266 104.12 57.13 46.80
CA GLU A 266 104.66 57.69 48.05
C GLU A 266 103.60 58.01 49.14
N GLU A 267 103.91 57.57 50.38
CA GLU A 267 103.12 57.71 51.62
C GLU A 267 101.61 57.39 51.58
N PHE A 268 101.22 56.12 51.87
CA PHE A 268 100.24 55.79 52.93
C PHE A 268 99.92 54.27 53.00
N THR A 269 100.35 53.60 54.07
CA THR A 269 99.82 52.28 54.47
C THR A 269 98.73 52.37 55.53
N GLY A 270 98.68 53.47 56.29
CA GLY A 270 97.65 53.74 57.29
C GLY A 270 96.33 54.19 56.67
N GLU A 271 96.31 55.33 55.96
CA GLU A 271 95.07 55.91 55.43
C GLU A 271 94.42 55.05 54.34
N VAL A 272 95.21 54.40 53.47
CA VAL A 272 94.65 53.45 52.49
C VAL A 272 93.94 52.28 53.20
N ALA A 273 94.45 51.82 54.34
CA ALA A 273 93.80 50.76 55.12
C ALA A 273 92.58 51.24 55.92
N SER A 274 92.58 52.49 56.43
CA SER A 274 91.39 53.06 57.08
C SER A 274 90.30 53.42 56.08
N HIS A 275 90.66 53.99 54.92
CA HIS A 275 89.71 54.26 53.85
C HIS A 275 89.16 52.96 53.25
N TRP A 276 89.98 51.91 53.09
CA TRP A 276 89.46 50.59 52.71
C TRP A 276 88.48 50.02 53.73
N LYS A 277 88.73 50.18 55.05
CA LYS A 277 87.77 49.81 56.10
C LYS A 277 86.47 50.62 56.02
N GLU A 278 86.55 51.94 55.96
CA GLU A 278 85.40 52.85 55.81
C GLU A 278 84.54 52.49 54.59
N GLN A 279 85.20 52.22 53.46
CA GLN A 279 84.55 51.81 52.22
C GLN A 279 83.91 50.41 52.29
N MET A 280 84.55 49.45 52.96
CA MET A 280 83.98 48.13 53.21
C MET A 280 82.80 48.19 54.18
N GLU A 281 82.83 49.08 55.17
CA GLU A 281 81.72 49.34 56.09
C GLU A 281 80.54 50.02 55.37
N LYS A 282 80.82 50.96 54.46
CA LYS A 282 79.80 51.56 53.58
C LYS A 282 79.14 50.51 52.67
N TYR A 283 79.92 49.64 52.03
CA TYR A 283 79.36 48.55 51.22
C TYR A 283 78.59 47.53 52.08
N ARG A 284 79.04 47.23 53.32
CA ARG A 284 78.27 46.39 54.26
C ARG A 284 76.91 47.02 54.55
N GLY A 285 76.87 48.30 54.94
CA GLY A 285 75.62 49.02 55.19
C GLY A 285 74.68 49.06 53.98
N GLN A 286 75.20 49.26 52.77
CA GLN A 286 74.39 49.19 51.54
C GLN A 286 73.85 47.78 51.25
N ALA A 287 74.66 46.74 51.47
CA ALA A 287 74.23 45.35 51.30
C ALA A 287 73.18 44.93 52.35
N GLU A 288 73.34 45.38 53.60
CA GLU A 288 72.37 45.19 54.69
C GLU A 288 71.07 45.94 54.42
N GLU A 289 71.13 47.17 53.89
CA GLU A 289 69.92 47.91 53.51
C GLU A 289 69.17 47.22 52.35
N MET A 290 69.89 46.72 51.32
CA MET A 290 69.27 45.94 50.25
C MET A 290 68.66 44.63 50.76
N ALA A 291 69.34 43.93 51.69
CA ALA A 291 68.80 42.73 52.33
C ALA A 291 67.51 43.03 53.10
N GLN A 292 67.48 44.11 53.90
CA GLN A 292 66.28 44.56 54.63
C GLN A 292 65.13 44.96 53.69
N ARG A 293 65.44 45.62 52.56
CA ARG A 293 64.44 45.96 51.52
C ARG A 293 63.84 44.69 50.90
N LEU A 294 64.67 43.72 50.52
CA LEU A 294 64.22 42.43 49.95
C LEU A 294 63.42 41.60 50.96
N GLU A 295 63.85 41.53 52.23
CA GLU A 295 63.11 40.82 53.27
C GLU A 295 61.75 41.47 53.54
N LYS A 296 61.69 42.81 53.56
CA LYS A 296 60.42 43.55 53.65
C LYS A 296 59.50 43.25 52.46
N GLN A 297 60.01 43.22 51.24
CA GLN A 297 59.23 42.84 50.06
C GLN A 297 58.75 41.38 50.13
N ALA A 298 59.59 40.45 50.60
CA ALA A 298 59.21 39.04 50.79
C ALA A 298 58.10 38.87 51.85
N VAL A 299 58.11 39.67 52.91
CA VAL A 299 57.02 39.70 53.92
C VAL A 299 55.73 40.31 53.34
N GLU A 300 55.82 41.35 52.52
CA GLU A 300 54.66 41.97 51.86
C GLU A 300 54.02 40.99 50.84
N LEU A 301 54.82 40.36 49.97
CA LEU A 301 54.35 39.34 49.02
C LEU A 301 53.71 38.13 49.72
N ARG A 302 54.28 37.66 50.84
CA ARG A 302 53.67 36.60 51.66
C ARG A 302 52.31 37.03 52.25
N ARG A 303 52.18 38.30 52.66
CA ARG A 303 50.92 38.87 53.17
C ARG A 303 49.86 38.95 52.07
N GLU A 304 50.24 39.30 50.84
CA GLU A 304 49.32 39.34 49.70
C GLU A 304 48.91 37.95 49.22
N LEU A 305 49.82 36.97 49.22
CA LEU A 305 49.50 35.57 48.93
C LEU A 305 48.47 34.98 49.92
N VAL A 306 48.62 35.27 51.22
CA VAL A 306 47.63 34.86 52.23
C VAL A 306 46.28 35.54 52.00
N ARG A 307 46.27 36.85 51.72
CA ARG A 307 45.03 37.59 51.39
C ARG A 307 44.32 37.04 50.15
N SER A 308 45.05 36.62 49.12
CA SER A 308 44.45 36.04 47.91
C SER A 308 43.90 34.64 48.17
N GLN A 309 44.58 33.80 48.96
CA GLN A 309 44.01 32.52 49.44
C GLN A 309 42.74 32.74 50.27
N GLU A 310 42.75 33.65 51.26
CA GLU A 310 41.56 33.97 52.08
C GLU A 310 40.38 34.50 51.25
N PHE A 311 40.66 35.20 50.14
CA PHE A 311 39.64 35.66 49.20
C PHE A 311 39.07 34.51 48.37
N VAL A 312 39.93 33.66 47.80
CA VAL A 312 39.50 32.47 47.05
C VAL A 312 38.70 31.51 47.95
N GLU A 313 39.13 31.26 49.18
CA GLU A 313 38.36 30.44 50.13
C GLU A 313 36.95 31.02 50.42
N ARG A 314 36.84 32.34 50.63
CA ARG A 314 35.53 32.99 50.84
C ARG A 314 34.65 32.89 49.61
N MET A 315 35.19 33.24 48.44
CA MET A 315 34.48 33.11 47.16
C MET A 315 34.00 31.67 46.91
N THR A 316 34.81 30.65 47.23
CA THR A 316 34.41 29.24 47.12
C THR A 316 33.34 28.85 48.14
N ARG A 317 33.45 29.28 49.41
CA ARG A 317 32.45 29.03 50.46
C ARG A 317 31.10 29.69 50.18
N GLU A 318 31.10 30.88 49.58
CA GLU A 318 29.89 31.65 49.27
C GLU A 318 29.24 31.20 47.95
N SER A 319 30.01 31.07 46.87
CA SER A 319 29.47 30.74 45.55
C SER A 319 29.22 29.24 45.33
N GLY A 320 30.02 28.35 45.94
CA GLY A 320 29.89 26.90 45.77
C GLY A 320 28.49 26.36 46.07
N PRO A 321 27.93 26.62 47.28
CA PRO A 321 26.57 26.22 47.63
C PRO A 321 25.51 26.83 46.70
N GLN A 322 25.70 28.07 46.26
CA GLN A 322 24.75 28.77 45.39
C GLN A 322 24.74 28.23 43.95
N ILE A 323 25.90 27.83 43.43
CA ILE A 323 26.05 27.12 42.16
C ILE A 323 25.44 25.72 42.26
N GLN A 324 25.73 24.98 43.34
CA GLN A 324 25.22 23.63 43.55
C GLN A 324 23.70 23.61 43.72
N ALA A 325 23.12 24.58 44.43
CA ALA A 325 21.67 24.74 44.56
C ALA A 325 21.01 24.98 43.19
N ARG A 326 21.51 25.94 42.40
CA ARG A 326 21.02 26.20 41.03
C ARG A 326 21.16 24.98 40.11
N LEU A 327 22.25 24.22 40.24
CA LEU A 327 22.42 22.97 39.47
C LEU A 327 21.35 21.94 39.87
N SER A 328 21.08 21.76 41.17
CA SER A 328 20.04 20.83 41.64
C SER A 328 18.63 21.26 41.22
N GLU A 329 18.32 22.55 41.24
CA GLU A 329 17.04 23.12 40.80
C GLU A 329 16.85 22.96 39.29
N ALA A 330 17.88 23.22 38.49
CA ALA A 330 17.84 22.98 37.05
C ALA A 330 17.67 21.49 36.71
N VAL A 331 18.28 20.58 37.49
CA VAL A 331 18.10 19.13 37.32
C VAL A 331 16.68 18.69 37.68
N THR A 332 16.12 19.08 38.82
CA THR A 332 14.74 18.69 39.20
C THR A 332 13.69 19.30 38.28
N GLN A 333 13.91 20.54 37.79
CA GLN A 333 13.07 21.15 36.77
C GLN A 333 13.15 20.39 35.43
N ALA A 334 14.36 19.99 34.98
CA ALA A 334 14.53 19.21 33.76
C ALA A 334 13.87 17.81 33.86
N THR A 335 14.02 17.12 35.00
CA THR A 335 13.39 15.81 35.23
C THR A 335 11.87 15.91 35.21
N SER A 336 11.27 16.84 35.95
CA SER A 336 9.81 17.01 35.97
C SER A 336 9.23 17.41 34.61
N GLN A 337 9.96 18.21 33.81
CA GLN A 337 9.58 18.49 32.42
C GLN A 337 9.67 17.23 31.53
N PHE A 338 10.72 16.41 31.68
CA PHE A 338 10.90 15.17 30.95
C PHE A 338 9.84 14.12 31.29
N GLU A 339 9.51 13.94 32.57
CA GLU A 339 8.41 13.09 33.05
C GLU A 339 7.07 13.55 32.49
N THR A 340 6.77 14.86 32.58
CA THR A 340 5.54 15.45 32.05
C THR A 340 5.41 15.26 30.53
N ALA A 341 6.51 15.46 29.78
CA ALA A 341 6.54 15.25 28.35
C ALA A 341 6.38 13.76 27.99
N THR A 342 7.03 12.87 28.75
CA THR A 342 6.95 11.42 28.57
C THR A 342 5.53 10.92 28.82
N ALA A 343 4.89 11.32 29.93
CA ALA A 343 3.51 11.00 30.26
C ALA A 343 2.53 11.44 29.15
N ARG A 344 2.62 12.69 28.70
CA ARG A 344 1.82 13.21 27.56
C ARG A 344 2.05 12.44 26.26
N SER A 345 3.30 12.01 26.01
CA SER A 345 3.65 11.22 24.82
C SER A 345 3.12 9.78 24.88
N ALA A 346 3.04 9.19 26.07
CA ALA A 346 2.47 7.87 26.30
C ALA A 346 0.95 7.91 26.19
N ASP A 347 0.29 8.84 26.90
CA ASP A 347 -1.16 9.04 26.88
C ASP A 347 -1.68 9.26 25.45
N ARG A 348 -1.05 10.16 24.68
CA ARG A 348 -1.40 10.37 23.26
C ARG A 348 -1.21 9.11 22.39
N ARG A 349 -0.26 8.23 22.71
CA ARG A 349 -0.10 6.93 22.01
C ARG A 349 -1.19 5.94 22.40
N TYR A 350 -1.62 5.92 23.68
CA TYR A 350 -2.74 5.10 24.11
C TYR A 350 -4.06 5.56 23.47
N GLN A 351 -4.30 6.88 23.39
CA GLN A 351 -5.46 7.46 22.70
C GLN A 351 -5.48 7.08 21.21
N LEU A 352 -4.38 7.31 20.47
CA LEU A 352 -4.29 6.92 19.05
C LEU A 352 -4.44 5.41 18.83
N MET A 353 -4.00 4.58 19.78
CA MET A 353 -4.18 3.12 19.72
C MET A 353 -5.65 2.72 19.98
N LEU A 354 -6.33 3.40 20.90
CA LEU A 354 -7.76 3.21 21.16
C LEU A 354 -8.61 3.63 19.95
N GLU A 355 -8.33 4.80 19.37
CA GLU A 355 -8.99 5.31 18.15
C GLU A 355 -8.79 4.35 16.96
N ASN A 356 -7.57 3.88 16.74
CA ASN A 356 -7.26 2.94 15.64
C ASN A 356 -7.92 1.56 15.85
N THR A 357 -7.93 1.04 17.09
CA THR A 357 -8.64 -0.23 17.38
C THR A 357 -10.16 -0.10 17.30
N GLN A 358 -10.72 1.07 17.63
CA GLN A 358 -12.14 1.36 17.40
C GLN A 358 -12.47 1.47 15.90
N ALA A 359 -11.64 2.16 15.10
CA ALA A 359 -11.82 2.25 13.66
C ALA A 359 -11.71 0.86 12.99
N ALA A 360 -10.71 0.06 13.34
CA ALA A 360 -10.52 -1.28 12.80
C ALA A 360 -11.66 -2.25 13.17
N THR A 361 -12.22 -2.14 14.37
CA THR A 361 -13.39 -2.96 14.78
C THR A 361 -14.67 -2.51 14.08
N GLN A 362 -14.88 -1.21 13.85
CA GLN A 362 -15.98 -0.72 13.01
C GLN A 362 -15.85 -1.17 11.55
N GLU A 363 -14.65 -1.11 10.97
CA GLU A 363 -14.39 -1.59 9.61
C GLU A 363 -14.62 -3.11 9.48
N ALA A 364 -14.21 -3.89 10.50
CA ALA A 364 -14.46 -5.33 10.56
C ALA A 364 -15.96 -5.66 10.65
N LEU A 365 -16.75 -4.89 11.42
CA LEU A 365 -18.19 -5.04 11.50
C LEU A 365 -18.88 -4.72 10.16
N LEU A 366 -18.50 -3.63 9.49
CA LEU A 366 -19.03 -3.29 8.16
C LEU A 366 -18.69 -4.35 7.10
N LYS A 367 -17.48 -4.92 7.15
CA LYS A 367 -17.08 -6.05 6.29
C LYS A 367 -17.91 -7.31 6.58
N LEU A 368 -18.20 -7.60 7.85
CA LEU A 368 -19.03 -8.75 8.24
C LEU A 368 -20.49 -8.56 7.81
N ASP A 369 -21.05 -7.37 7.97
CA ASP A 369 -22.41 -7.03 7.55
C ASP A 369 -22.56 -7.16 6.03
N ALA A 370 -21.62 -6.59 5.25
CA ALA A 370 -21.58 -6.74 3.79
C ALA A 370 -21.49 -8.22 3.34
N ARG A 371 -20.65 -9.04 3.99
CA ARG A 371 -20.61 -10.48 3.73
C ARG A 371 -21.90 -11.21 4.13
N SER A 372 -22.60 -10.75 5.17
CA SER A 372 -23.89 -11.32 5.55
C SER A 372 -24.96 -11.03 4.49
N ALA A 373 -24.97 -9.81 3.93
CA ALA A 373 -25.86 -9.41 2.84
C ALA A 373 -25.55 -10.18 1.54
N GLU A 374 -24.28 -10.38 1.19
CA GLU A 374 -23.88 -11.26 0.07
C GLU A 374 -24.40 -12.69 0.25
N VAL A 375 -24.19 -13.29 1.42
CA VAL A 375 -24.67 -14.65 1.73
C VAL A 375 -26.19 -14.74 1.70
N GLN A 376 -26.90 -13.73 2.22
CA GLN A 376 -28.36 -13.65 2.16
C GLN A 376 -28.87 -13.53 0.72
N ALA A 377 -28.24 -12.71 -0.11
CA ALA A 377 -28.59 -12.57 -1.53
C ALA A 377 -28.32 -13.86 -2.32
N LEU A 378 -27.20 -14.54 -2.05
CA LEU A 378 -26.92 -15.86 -2.64
C LEU A 378 -27.95 -16.91 -2.20
N ALA A 379 -28.31 -16.95 -0.92
CA ALA A 379 -29.34 -17.86 -0.41
C ALA A 379 -30.72 -17.60 -1.05
N GLN A 380 -31.13 -16.32 -1.18
CA GLN A 380 -32.37 -15.94 -1.87
C GLN A 380 -32.33 -16.32 -3.35
N ASN A 381 -31.21 -16.12 -4.05
CA ASN A 381 -31.06 -16.52 -5.45
C ASN A 381 -31.10 -18.05 -5.64
N VAL A 382 -30.51 -18.83 -4.73
CA VAL A 382 -30.61 -20.30 -4.75
C VAL A 382 -32.05 -20.75 -4.49
N LEU A 383 -32.75 -20.17 -3.51
CA LEU A 383 -34.16 -20.47 -3.25
C LEU A 383 -35.07 -20.13 -4.44
N ASN A 384 -34.91 -18.94 -5.02
CA ASN A 384 -35.71 -18.49 -6.17
C ASN A 384 -35.45 -19.35 -7.42
N SER A 385 -34.19 -19.73 -7.69
CA SER A 385 -33.85 -20.59 -8.82
C SER A 385 -34.31 -22.04 -8.63
N ALA A 386 -34.25 -22.59 -7.41
CA ALA A 386 -34.80 -23.90 -7.09
C ALA A 386 -36.33 -23.92 -7.22
N LEU A 387 -37.02 -22.87 -6.75
CA LEU A 387 -38.47 -22.72 -6.89
C LEU A 387 -38.89 -22.58 -8.36
N ALA A 388 -38.17 -21.80 -9.16
CA ALA A 388 -38.42 -21.68 -10.59
C ALA A 388 -38.12 -22.99 -11.37
N ALA A 389 -37.13 -23.78 -10.94
CA ALA A 389 -36.87 -25.10 -11.50
C ALA A 389 -37.98 -26.10 -11.16
N PHE A 390 -38.46 -26.10 -9.91
CA PHE A 390 -39.58 -26.92 -9.47
C PHE A 390 -40.90 -26.57 -10.18
N GLN A 391 -41.16 -25.27 -10.39
CA GLN A 391 -42.30 -24.80 -11.19
C GLN A 391 -42.25 -25.37 -12.61
N ARG A 392 -41.13 -25.17 -13.34
CA ARG A 392 -40.97 -25.73 -14.69
C ARG A 392 -41.08 -27.24 -14.74
N GLN A 393 -40.54 -27.96 -13.75
CA GLN A 393 -40.66 -29.42 -13.68
C GLN A 393 -42.12 -29.84 -13.46
N THR A 394 -42.86 -29.09 -12.63
CA THR A 394 -44.29 -29.33 -12.39
C THR A 394 -45.12 -29.06 -13.64
N GLU A 395 -44.88 -27.93 -14.32
CA GLU A 395 -45.48 -27.58 -15.62
C GLU A 395 -45.21 -28.68 -16.65
N GLN A 396 -43.95 -29.11 -16.81
CA GLN A 396 -43.57 -30.19 -17.73
C GLN A 396 -44.25 -31.53 -17.42
N HIS A 397 -44.41 -31.89 -16.15
CA HIS A 397 -45.15 -33.11 -15.76
C HIS A 397 -46.66 -32.98 -16.02
N VAL A 398 -47.25 -31.81 -15.76
CA VAL A 398 -48.66 -31.52 -16.04
C VAL A 398 -48.94 -31.57 -17.54
N ASP A 399 -48.11 -30.91 -18.35
CA ASP A 399 -48.20 -30.92 -19.82
C ASP A 399 -47.99 -32.33 -20.39
N ALA A 400 -47.02 -33.08 -19.88
CA ALA A 400 -46.79 -34.47 -20.29
C ALA A 400 -48.01 -35.35 -20.00
N VAL A 401 -48.55 -35.32 -18.77
CA VAL A 401 -49.76 -36.07 -18.40
C VAL A 401 -50.99 -35.61 -19.19
N PHE A 402 -51.10 -34.32 -19.48
CA PHE A 402 -52.19 -33.78 -20.31
C PHE A 402 -52.06 -34.23 -21.78
N SER A 403 -50.86 -34.23 -22.35
CA SER A 403 -50.61 -34.76 -23.71
C SER A 403 -50.88 -36.27 -23.79
N GLU A 404 -50.46 -37.04 -22.78
CA GLU A 404 -50.63 -38.48 -22.73
C GLU A 404 -52.11 -38.87 -22.53
N THR A 405 -52.86 -38.15 -21.70
CA THR A 405 -54.31 -38.34 -21.56
C THR A 405 -55.10 -37.84 -22.77
N ARG A 406 -54.64 -36.79 -23.45
CA ARG A 406 -55.18 -36.36 -24.76
C ARG A 406 -54.93 -37.40 -25.85
N GLU A 407 -53.73 -37.98 -25.93
CA GLU A 407 -53.40 -39.03 -26.89
C GLU A 407 -54.20 -40.31 -26.62
N ARG A 408 -54.33 -40.73 -25.34
CA ARG A 408 -55.19 -41.85 -24.95
C ARG A 408 -56.66 -41.61 -25.33
N THR A 409 -57.20 -40.41 -25.09
CA THR A 409 -58.61 -40.12 -25.42
C THR A 409 -58.86 -40.02 -26.92
N VAL A 410 -57.94 -39.40 -27.69
CA VAL A 410 -58.00 -39.42 -29.17
C VAL A 410 -57.90 -40.85 -29.71
N SER A 411 -57.03 -41.69 -29.14
CA SER A 411 -56.87 -43.10 -29.54
C SER A 411 -58.08 -43.96 -29.18
N ALA A 412 -58.71 -43.71 -28.02
CA ALA A 412 -59.93 -44.39 -27.63
C ALA A 412 -61.11 -43.98 -28.53
N LEU A 413 -61.22 -42.70 -28.89
CA LEU A 413 -62.23 -42.21 -29.82
C LEU A 413 -62.04 -42.75 -31.23
N SER A 414 -60.81 -42.79 -31.76
CA SER A 414 -60.55 -43.36 -33.11
C SER A 414 -60.77 -44.87 -33.15
N SER A 415 -60.48 -45.58 -32.06
CA SER A 415 -60.80 -47.01 -31.91
C SER A 415 -62.32 -47.27 -31.90
N LEU A 416 -63.07 -46.50 -31.11
CA LEU A 416 -64.54 -46.59 -31.06
C LEU A 416 -65.20 -46.22 -32.40
N ASP A 417 -64.68 -45.19 -33.08
CA ASP A 417 -65.10 -44.76 -34.41
C ASP A 417 -64.84 -45.85 -35.46
N ALA A 418 -63.64 -46.45 -35.47
CA ALA A 418 -63.32 -47.60 -36.32
C ALA A 418 -64.20 -48.83 -36.03
N GLU A 419 -64.47 -49.15 -34.76
CA GLU A 419 -65.38 -50.22 -34.38
C GLU A 419 -66.82 -49.94 -34.85
N SER A 420 -67.27 -48.69 -34.76
CA SER A 420 -68.59 -48.28 -35.24
C SER A 420 -68.72 -48.47 -36.75
N ARG A 421 -67.70 -48.09 -37.55
CA ARG A 421 -67.67 -48.34 -39.00
C ARG A 421 -67.69 -49.83 -39.30
N ALA A 422 -66.88 -50.63 -38.62
CA ALA A 422 -66.84 -52.08 -38.81
C ALA A 422 -68.21 -52.74 -38.53
N ARG A 423 -68.92 -52.31 -37.48
CA ARG A 423 -70.30 -52.77 -37.19
C ARG A 423 -71.29 -52.33 -38.29
N CYS A 424 -71.20 -51.09 -38.77
CA CYS A 424 -72.05 -50.59 -39.86
C CYS A 424 -71.79 -51.33 -41.19
N GLU A 425 -70.52 -51.59 -41.53
CA GLU A 425 -70.14 -52.34 -42.73
C GLU A 425 -70.58 -53.81 -42.64
N ALA A 426 -70.41 -54.46 -41.48
CA ALA A 426 -70.90 -55.81 -41.25
C ALA A 426 -72.44 -55.88 -41.42
N ARG A 427 -73.18 -54.91 -40.86
CA ARG A 427 -74.65 -54.86 -41.01
C ARG A 427 -75.08 -54.52 -42.45
N ARG A 428 -74.32 -53.70 -43.19
CA ARG A 428 -74.54 -53.46 -44.62
C ARG A 428 -74.33 -54.75 -45.42
N GLN A 429 -73.24 -55.48 -45.21
CA GLN A 429 -72.97 -56.75 -45.87
C GLN A 429 -74.03 -57.80 -45.54
N GLU A 430 -74.46 -57.89 -44.28
CA GLU A 430 -75.55 -58.76 -43.85
C GLU A 430 -76.83 -58.47 -44.65
N LEU A 431 -77.28 -57.21 -44.67
CA LEU A 431 -78.45 -56.76 -45.43
C LEU A 431 -78.30 -56.99 -46.94
N GLU A 432 -77.12 -56.74 -47.52
CA GLU A 432 -76.84 -57.03 -48.94
C GLU A 432 -76.97 -58.53 -49.24
N THR A 433 -76.50 -59.41 -48.34
CA THR A 433 -76.73 -60.86 -48.50
C THR A 433 -78.18 -61.25 -48.27
N GLU A 434 -78.95 -60.57 -47.41
CA GLU A 434 -80.39 -60.81 -47.24
C GLU A 434 -81.17 -60.39 -48.49
N VAL A 435 -80.88 -59.22 -49.06
CA VAL A 435 -81.47 -58.73 -50.32
C VAL A 435 -81.09 -59.65 -51.49
N ALA A 436 -79.83 -60.09 -51.60
CA ALA A 436 -79.41 -61.07 -52.61
C ALA A 436 -80.18 -62.39 -52.49
N ARG A 437 -80.24 -62.99 -51.28
CA ARG A 437 -81.04 -64.21 -51.04
C ARG A 437 -82.54 -63.99 -51.29
N ALA A 438 -83.08 -62.80 -51.03
CA ALA A 438 -84.48 -62.46 -51.33
C ALA A 438 -84.74 -62.35 -52.84
N ALA A 439 -83.82 -61.74 -53.60
CA ALA A 439 -83.87 -61.66 -55.05
C ALA A 439 -83.70 -63.05 -55.71
N GLU A 440 -82.82 -63.90 -55.20
CA GLU A 440 -82.71 -65.32 -55.60
C GLU A 440 -84.03 -66.06 -55.36
N ARG A 441 -84.60 -65.98 -54.15
CA ARG A 441 -85.91 -66.60 -53.83
C ARG A 441 -87.01 -66.09 -54.75
N SER A 442 -87.06 -64.78 -55.01
CA SER A 442 -88.06 -64.15 -55.88
C SER A 442 -87.92 -64.59 -57.34
N THR A 443 -86.70 -64.57 -57.90
CA THR A 443 -86.46 -65.03 -59.28
C THR A 443 -86.70 -66.53 -59.45
N ASP A 444 -86.45 -67.33 -58.42
CA ASP A 444 -86.71 -68.77 -58.44
C ASP A 444 -88.20 -69.10 -58.21
N GLN A 445 -88.93 -68.28 -57.43
CA GLN A 445 -90.41 -68.30 -57.36
C GLN A 445 -91.02 -67.89 -58.71
N PHE A 446 -90.55 -66.82 -59.34
CA PHE A 446 -90.96 -66.40 -60.68
C PHE A 446 -90.67 -67.48 -61.72
N ARG A 447 -89.49 -68.12 -61.67
CA ARG A 447 -89.13 -69.24 -62.55
C ARG A 447 -90.05 -70.46 -62.35
N LYS A 448 -90.46 -70.76 -61.12
CA LYS A 448 -91.43 -71.82 -60.80
C LYS A 448 -92.84 -71.45 -61.29
N GLY A 449 -93.28 -70.22 -61.06
CA GLY A 449 -94.56 -69.68 -61.55
C GLY A 449 -94.63 -69.67 -63.08
N MET A 450 -93.58 -69.19 -63.75
CA MET A 450 -93.46 -69.21 -65.22
C MET A 450 -93.46 -70.62 -65.79
N LYS A 451 -92.78 -71.59 -65.14
CA LYS A 451 -92.90 -73.01 -65.51
C LYS A 451 -94.34 -73.52 -65.34
N ALA A 452 -94.99 -73.24 -64.22
CA ALA A 452 -96.38 -73.65 -63.99
C ALA A 452 -97.35 -73.03 -65.00
N PHE A 453 -97.17 -71.76 -65.33
CA PHE A 453 -97.92 -71.04 -66.37
C PHE A 453 -97.68 -71.66 -67.75
N LEU A 454 -96.43 -71.89 -68.15
CA LEU A 454 -96.11 -72.53 -69.44
C LEU A 454 -96.63 -73.97 -69.52
N TYR A 455 -96.58 -74.74 -68.42
CA TYR A 455 -97.24 -76.06 -68.37
C TYR A 455 -98.76 -75.94 -68.49
N SER A 456 -99.39 -74.95 -67.85
CA SER A 456 -100.83 -74.68 -67.98
C SER A 456 -101.21 -74.28 -69.41
N CYS A 457 -100.45 -73.40 -70.06
CA CYS A 457 -100.66 -73.03 -71.46
C CYS A 457 -100.40 -74.19 -72.42
N LEU A 458 -99.38 -75.02 -72.18
CA LEU A 458 -99.10 -76.20 -72.99
C LEU A 458 -100.20 -77.25 -72.84
N VAL A 459 -100.68 -77.50 -71.62
CA VAL A 459 -101.83 -78.37 -71.36
C VAL A 459 -103.09 -77.82 -72.03
N ALA A 460 -103.38 -76.53 -71.88
CA ALA A 460 -104.53 -75.89 -72.54
C ALA A 460 -104.44 -75.97 -74.08
N ALA A 461 -103.25 -75.77 -74.66
CA ALA A 461 -103.04 -75.90 -76.10
C ALA A 461 -103.14 -77.36 -76.58
N VAL A 462 -102.62 -78.33 -75.82
CA VAL A 462 -102.76 -79.76 -76.13
C VAL A 462 -104.21 -80.22 -75.97
N SER A 463 -104.94 -79.74 -74.96
CA SER A 463 -106.38 -79.96 -74.81
C SER A 463 -107.17 -79.32 -75.96
N ALA A 464 -106.84 -78.09 -76.38
CA ALA A 464 -107.48 -77.46 -77.53
C ALA A 464 -107.17 -78.20 -78.85
N VAL A 465 -105.98 -78.80 -79.00
CA VAL A 465 -105.63 -79.66 -80.14
C VAL A 465 -106.34 -81.02 -80.07
N ASP A 466 -106.50 -81.61 -78.88
CA ASP A 466 -107.28 -82.84 -78.67
C ASP A 466 -108.78 -82.59 -78.94
N GLU A 467 -109.35 -81.51 -78.44
CA GLU A 467 -110.72 -81.06 -78.75
C GLU A 467 -110.89 -80.71 -80.23
N HIS A 468 -109.94 -80.01 -80.86
CA HIS A 468 -109.96 -79.77 -82.30
C HIS A 468 -109.85 -81.09 -83.10
N SER A 469 -109.05 -82.06 -82.64
CA SER A 469 -108.94 -83.37 -83.29
C SER A 469 -110.23 -84.17 -83.18
N LYS A 470 -110.90 -84.14 -82.01
CA LYS A 470 -112.22 -84.73 -81.78
C LYS A 470 -113.29 -84.04 -82.62
N SER A 471 -113.29 -82.72 -82.68
CA SER A 471 -114.20 -81.91 -83.51
C SER A 471 -114.00 -82.19 -85.01
N THR A 472 -112.75 -82.34 -85.47
CA THR A 472 -112.43 -82.74 -86.85
C THR A 472 -112.86 -84.18 -87.13
N LEU A 473 -112.73 -85.09 -86.16
CA LEU A 473 -113.14 -86.49 -86.28
C LEU A 473 -114.68 -86.63 -86.32
N ASP A 474 -115.41 -85.94 -85.43
CA ASP A 474 -116.88 -85.84 -85.48
C ASP A 474 -117.34 -85.16 -86.78
N GLY A 475 -116.60 -84.16 -87.27
CA GLY A 475 -116.83 -83.48 -88.54
C GLY A 475 -116.74 -84.42 -89.76
N LEU A 476 -115.78 -85.34 -89.80
CA LEU A 476 -115.73 -86.37 -90.85
C LEU A 476 -116.81 -87.46 -90.71
N VAL A 477 -117.45 -87.60 -89.54
CA VAL A 477 -118.53 -88.57 -89.28
C VAL A 477 -119.92 -87.95 -89.51
N LYS A 478 -120.04 -86.62 -89.59
CA LYS A 478 -121.32 -85.90 -89.71
C LYS A 478 -121.31 -84.74 -90.72
N ASP A 479 -120.92 -84.98 -91.96
CA ASP A 479 -121.43 -84.16 -93.08
C ASP A 479 -122.44 -84.95 -93.92
N ASN A 480 -123.69 -84.93 -93.46
CA ASN A 480 -124.84 -85.32 -94.28
C ASN A 480 -126.14 -84.60 -93.82
N GLY A 481 -126.09 -83.27 -93.68
CA GLY A 481 -127.32 -82.46 -93.79
C GLY A 481 -127.55 -81.27 -92.83
N LYS A 482 -127.44 -80.07 -93.43
CA LYS A 482 -128.34 -78.88 -93.31
C LYS A 482 -128.26 -77.91 -92.10
N THR A 483 -128.30 -76.62 -92.49
CA THR A 483 -128.94 -75.43 -91.83
C THR A 483 -128.37 -74.91 -90.49
N LEU A 484 -128.56 -73.64 -90.07
CA LEU A 484 -128.62 -72.28 -90.66
C LEU A 484 -129.01 -71.29 -89.51
N PHE A 485 -128.56 -70.01 -89.52
CA PHE A 485 -128.84 -68.96 -88.51
C PHE A 485 -128.31 -69.23 -87.07
N GLU A 486 -128.21 -68.29 -86.10
CA GLU A 486 -127.85 -66.84 -86.03
C GLU A 486 -127.77 -66.42 -84.52
N SER A 487 -127.42 -65.17 -84.22
CA SER A 487 -127.48 -64.43 -82.92
C SER A 487 -126.32 -64.63 -81.91
N THR A 488 -125.66 -63.59 -81.38
CA THR A 488 -126.02 -62.61 -80.29
C THR A 488 -126.03 -63.29 -78.89
N SER A 489 -125.43 -62.81 -77.79
CA SER A 489 -125.23 -61.46 -77.20
C SER A 489 -123.92 -61.39 -76.33
N ASP A 490 -123.26 -60.23 -76.10
CA ASP A 490 -123.42 -59.26 -74.96
C ASP A 490 -123.18 -59.87 -73.55
N SER A 491 -122.54 -59.26 -72.53
CA SER A 491 -122.24 -57.84 -72.22
C SER A 491 -121.17 -57.64 -71.11
N GLY A 492 -120.56 -56.44 -70.99
CA GLY A 492 -120.09 -55.82 -69.71
C GLY A 492 -118.77 -56.29 -69.06
N THR A 493 -118.11 -55.56 -68.13
CA THR A 493 -118.30 -54.15 -67.66
C THR A 493 -116.95 -53.57 -67.12
N GLU A 494 -116.94 -52.26 -66.88
CA GLU A 494 -115.83 -51.33 -66.54
C GLU A 494 -114.99 -51.61 -65.28
N GLY A 495 -113.88 -50.86 -65.13
CA GLY A 495 -113.02 -50.86 -63.94
C GLY A 495 -111.84 -49.87 -63.98
N ASP A 496 -112.09 -48.60 -64.34
CA ASP A 496 -111.08 -47.52 -64.34
C ASP A 496 -110.82 -46.95 -62.92
N GLY A 497 -109.65 -46.33 -62.68
CA GLY A 497 -109.21 -45.92 -61.34
C GLY A 497 -107.88 -45.18 -61.24
N VAL A 498 -107.61 -44.17 -62.08
CA VAL A 498 -106.41 -43.32 -61.97
C VAL A 498 -106.58 -42.19 -60.94
N ILE A 499 -105.78 -42.17 -59.87
CA ILE A 499 -105.50 -40.96 -59.05
C ILE A 499 -104.01 -40.89 -58.66
N ILE A 500 -103.43 -39.70 -58.83
CA ILE A 500 -102.05 -39.22 -58.53
C ILE A 500 -102.23 -37.72 -58.10
N PRO A 501 -101.34 -37.05 -57.31
CA PRO A 501 -100.10 -37.44 -56.62
C PRO A 501 -100.36 -37.59 -55.09
N ASP A 502 -99.59 -37.18 -54.06
CA ASP A 502 -98.33 -36.40 -53.85
C ASP A 502 -97.77 -36.77 -52.43
N THR A 503 -96.70 -36.24 -51.79
CA THR A 503 -95.90 -35.00 -51.94
C THR A 503 -94.47 -35.14 -51.34
N ASN A 504 -93.70 -34.04 -51.41
CA ASN A 504 -92.57 -33.60 -50.56
C ASN A 504 -92.63 -34.01 -49.04
N ASP A 505 -91.57 -33.93 -48.22
CA ASP A 505 -90.40 -33.02 -48.18
C ASP A 505 -89.17 -33.66 -47.46
N PRO A 506 -87.96 -33.05 -47.47
CA PRO A 506 -86.76 -33.52 -46.76
C PRO A 506 -86.52 -32.79 -45.42
N LEU A 507 -85.52 -33.22 -44.63
CA LEU A 507 -84.51 -32.39 -43.94
C LEU A 507 -83.78 -33.15 -42.81
N THR A 508 -82.50 -32.80 -42.70
CA THR A 508 -81.50 -33.10 -41.67
C THR A 508 -81.98 -33.06 -40.21
N HIS A 509 -81.31 -33.86 -39.37
CA HIS A 509 -80.66 -33.28 -38.18
C HIS A 509 -79.33 -33.96 -37.84
#